data_AF-A0A0C2FG16-F1
#
_entry.id   AF-A0A0C2FG16-F1
#
_cell.length_a   1.000
_cell.length_b   1.000
_cell.length_c   1.000
_cell.angle_alpha   90.00
_cell.angle_beta   90.00
_cell.angle_gamma   90.00
#
_symmetry.space_group_name_H-M   'P 1'
#
loop_
_entity.id
_entity.type
_entity.pdbx_description
1 polymer ?
#
loop_
_entity_poly.entity_id
_entity_poly.type
_entity_poly.pdbx_seq_one_letter_code
_entity_poly.pdbx_strand_id
1 'polypeptide(L)'
;MGGCVNTKGSYLCQCPPGYKIQPDGRTCVDVDECALGECQGHERICVNTLGQFKCHRIECPPNYVHDNNYKKIEQILANVYTFMPITISKRTKE
;
A
#
# COMPACT_ATOMS: atom_id res chain seq x y z
N MET A 1 6.87 -13.10 10.69
CA MET A 1 7.82 -14.08 10.12
C MET A 1 7.07 -14.93 9.11
N GLY A 2 7.51 -14.96 7.86
CA GLY A 2 7.12 -15.99 6.90
C GLY A 2 8.09 -17.18 6.99
N GLY A 3 7.63 -18.38 6.64
CA GLY A 3 8.42 -19.60 6.73
C GLY A 3 7.89 -20.66 5.77
N CYS A 4 8.76 -21.57 5.31
CA CYS A 4 8.37 -22.64 4.41
C CYS A 4 8.27 -23.98 5.13
N VAL A 5 7.20 -24.71 4.86
CA VAL A 5 6.91 -26.03 5.43
C VAL A 5 7.07 -27.07 4.33
N ASN A 6 7.99 -28.01 4.52
CA ASN A 6 8.16 -29.11 3.58
C ASN A 6 6.92 -30.01 3.60
N THR A 7 6.41 -30.37 2.41
CA THR A 7 5.30 -31.31 2.22
C THR A 7 5.81 -32.55 1.48
N LYS A 8 5.03 -33.64 1.43
CA LYS A 8 5.49 -34.89 0.82
C LYS A 8 5.67 -34.70 -0.69
N GLY A 9 6.91 -34.52 -1.14
CA GLY A 9 7.27 -34.28 -2.55
C GLY A 9 7.29 -32.79 -2.96
N SER A 10 7.08 -31.84 -2.05
CA SER A 10 7.12 -30.39 -2.35
C SER A 10 7.41 -29.58 -1.06
N TYR A 11 7.25 -28.26 -1.11
CA TYR A 11 7.25 -27.38 0.06
C TYR A 11 6.24 -26.25 -0.15
N LEU A 12 5.60 -25.83 0.92
CA LEU A 12 4.63 -24.73 0.93
C LEU A 12 5.24 -23.56 1.71
N CYS A 13 5.45 -22.43 1.05
CA CYS A 13 5.92 -21.22 1.72
C CYS A 13 4.75 -20.41 2.27
N GLN A 14 4.82 -20.00 3.54
CA GLN A 14 3.88 -19.06 4.12
C GLN A 14 4.52 -17.68 4.13
N CYS A 15 3.86 -16.72 3.48
CA CYS A 15 4.34 -15.36 3.41
C CYS A 15 4.13 -14.61 4.73
N PRO A 16 5.00 -13.63 5.05
CA PRO A 16 4.77 -12.76 6.19
C PRO A 16 3.48 -11.94 6.00
N PRO A 17 2.92 -11.36 7.08
CA PRO A 17 1.80 -10.42 6.98
C PRO A 17 2.11 -9.29 5.98
N GLY A 18 1.12 -8.87 5.19
CA GLY A 18 1.29 -7.89 4.12
C GLY A 18 1.78 -8.48 2.79
N TYR A 19 2.01 -9.80 2.71
CA TYR A 19 2.45 -10.47 1.50
C TYR A 19 1.55 -11.67 1.16
N LYS A 20 1.36 -11.92 -0.13
CA LYS A 20 0.65 -13.08 -0.66
C LYS A 20 1.57 -14.00 -1.44
N ILE A 21 1.28 -15.29 -1.37
CA ILE A 21 2.00 -16.30 -2.13
C ILE A 21 1.58 -16.24 -3.60
N GLN A 22 2.55 -16.30 -4.51
CA GLN A 22 2.28 -16.43 -5.93
C GLN A 22 1.82 -17.85 -6.28
N PRO A 23 1.23 -18.05 -7.48
CA PRO A 23 0.83 -19.39 -7.95
C PRO A 23 1.99 -20.40 -8.03
N ASP A 24 3.24 -19.93 -8.04
CA ASP A 24 4.43 -20.77 -7.98
C ASP A 24 4.65 -21.45 -6.61
N GLY A 25 3.88 -21.08 -5.59
CA GLY A 25 3.93 -21.64 -4.25
C GLY A 25 5.14 -21.24 -3.42
N ARG A 26 5.96 -20.29 -3.89
CA ARG A 26 7.31 -20.03 -3.36
C ARG A 26 7.62 -18.55 -3.23
N THR A 27 7.12 -17.73 -4.14
CA THR A 27 7.43 -16.30 -4.16
C THR A 27 6.38 -15.53 -3.37
N CYS A 28 6.84 -14.68 -2.46
CA CYS A 28 5.99 -13.75 -1.74
C CYS A 28 6.01 -12.39 -2.43
N VAL A 29 4.84 -11.89 -2.81
CA VAL A 29 4.67 -10.55 -3.35
C VAL A 29 3.88 -9.71 -2.38
N ASP A 30 4.27 -8.44 -2.32
CA ASP A 30 3.60 -7.43 -1.52
C ASP A 30 2.11 -7.36 -1.91
N VAL A 31 1.25 -7.21 -0.92
CA VAL A 31 -0.18 -6.99 -1.14
C VAL A 31 -0.37 -5.49 -1.27
N ASP A 32 -0.77 -5.01 -2.44
CA ASP A 32 -1.12 -3.61 -2.60
C ASP A 32 -2.48 -3.32 -1.93
N GLU A 33 -2.45 -2.94 -0.66
CA GLU A 33 -3.66 -2.62 0.10
C GLU A 33 -4.36 -1.35 -0.43
N CYS A 34 -3.63 -0.50 -1.15
CA CYS A 34 -4.20 0.65 -1.83
C CYS A 34 -5.05 0.27 -3.04
N ALA A 35 -4.66 -0.78 -3.77
CA ALA A 35 -5.45 -1.35 -4.86
C ALA A 35 -6.70 -2.09 -4.35
N LEU A 36 -6.64 -2.64 -3.14
CA LEU A 36 -7.79 -3.29 -2.49
C LEU A 36 -8.77 -2.30 -1.86
N GLY A 37 -8.39 -1.02 -1.75
CA GLY A 37 -9.25 -0.02 -1.14
C GLY A 37 -9.38 -0.19 0.37
N GLU A 38 -8.28 -0.48 1.07
CA GLU A 38 -8.27 -0.62 2.53
C GLU A 38 -8.42 0.73 3.27
N CYS A 39 -7.98 1.86 2.68
CA CYS A 39 -8.08 3.19 3.33
C CYS A 39 -9.50 3.77 3.31
N GLN A 40 -10.27 3.70 4.40
CA GLN A 40 -11.68 4.14 4.44
C GLN A 40 -11.88 5.55 5.04
N GLY A 41 -13.00 6.20 4.72
CA GLY A 41 -13.40 7.47 5.35
C GLY A 41 -12.85 8.74 4.67
N HIS A 42 -12.22 9.63 5.46
CA HIS A 42 -11.65 10.92 4.99
C HIS A 42 -10.23 10.79 4.43
N GLU A 43 -9.73 9.55 4.32
CA GLU A 43 -8.42 9.24 3.78
C GLU A 43 -8.46 9.42 2.26
N ARG A 44 -7.69 10.39 1.76
CA ARG A 44 -7.67 10.74 0.33
C ARG A 44 -6.48 10.16 -0.40
N ILE A 45 -5.45 9.76 0.34
CA ILE A 45 -4.22 9.21 -0.19
C ILE A 45 -3.94 7.90 0.52
N CYS A 46 -3.74 6.85 -0.27
CA CYS A 46 -3.13 5.63 0.18
C CYS A 46 -1.72 5.53 -0.39
N VAL A 47 -0.75 5.19 0.46
CA VAL A 47 0.63 4.88 0.07
C VAL A 47 0.90 3.42 0.40
N ASN A 48 1.11 2.62 -0.65
CA ASN A 48 1.52 1.23 -0.51
C ASN A 48 3.04 1.18 -0.29
N THR A 49 3.50 0.37 0.65
CA THR A 49 4.92 0.14 0.94
C THR A 49 5.17 -1.35 1.15
N LEU A 50 6.43 -1.80 1.10
CA LEU A 50 6.74 -3.22 1.26
C LEU A 50 6.28 -3.77 2.63
N GLY A 51 5.26 -4.63 2.60
CA GLY A 51 4.67 -5.33 3.74
C GLY A 51 3.66 -4.53 4.56
N GLN A 52 3.33 -3.30 4.17
CA GLN A 52 2.37 -2.45 4.87
C GLN A 52 1.88 -1.29 3.98
N PHE A 53 0.81 -0.63 4.40
CA PHE A 53 0.33 0.61 3.79
C PHE A 53 0.22 1.75 4.81
N LYS A 54 0.13 2.97 4.29
CA LYS A 54 -0.14 4.18 5.08
C LYS A 54 -1.27 4.97 4.45
N CYS A 55 -2.33 5.16 5.23
CA CYS A 55 -3.42 6.05 4.87
C CYS A 55 -3.15 7.44 5.41
N HIS A 56 -3.29 8.43 4.54
CA HIS A 56 -3.15 9.82 4.93
C HIS A 56 -4.51 10.50 4.82
N ARG A 57 -4.97 10.98 5.97
CA ARG A 57 -6.04 11.96 6.00
C ARG A 57 -5.47 13.30 5.56
N ILE A 58 -6.07 13.89 4.54
CA ILE A 58 -5.87 15.31 4.26
C ILE A 58 -7.02 16.05 4.90
N GLU A 59 -6.75 16.71 6.02
CA GLU A 59 -7.68 17.66 6.59
C GLU A 59 -7.58 18.95 5.77
N CYS A 60 -8.64 19.25 5.02
CA CYS A 60 -8.80 20.58 4.48
C CYS A 60 -9.18 21.51 5.64
N PRO A 61 -8.42 22.59 5.90
CA PRO A 61 -8.84 23.59 6.87
C PRO A 61 -10.22 24.15 6.50
N PRO A 62 -11.02 24.60 7.48
CA PRO A 62 -12.26 25.30 7.18
C PRO A 62 -11.96 26.47 6.24
N ASN A 63 -12.73 26.56 5.15
CA ASN A 63 -12.60 27.54 4.04
C ASN A 63 -11.58 27.21 2.93
N TYR A 64 -10.92 26.05 2.95
CA TYR A 64 -10.14 25.58 1.81
C TYR A 64 -11.01 24.76 0.86
N VAL A 65 -11.07 25.20 -0.41
CA VAL A 65 -11.69 24.44 -1.49
C VAL A 65 -10.73 23.31 -1.89
N HIS A 66 -11.28 22.13 -2.18
CA HIS A 66 -10.52 20.98 -2.64
C HIS A 66 -9.94 21.29 -4.03
N ASP A 67 -8.71 21.77 -4.07
CA ASP A 67 -8.00 22.02 -5.33
C ASP A 67 -7.45 20.68 -5.85
N ASN A 68 -7.75 20.35 -7.11
CA ASN A 68 -7.24 19.16 -7.79
C ASN A 68 -5.73 19.23 -8.07
N ASN A 69 -5.02 20.18 -7.46
CA ASN A 69 -3.59 20.38 -7.58
C ASN A 69 -2.78 19.45 -6.65
N TYR A 70 -3.00 18.14 -6.81
CA TYR A 70 -2.38 17.06 -6.04
C TYR A 70 -0.86 16.93 -6.28
N LYS A 71 -0.27 17.70 -7.20
CA LYS A 71 1.16 17.60 -7.57
C LYS A 71 2.11 17.86 -6.38
N LYS A 72 1.67 18.61 -5.37
CA LYS A 72 2.47 18.90 -4.18
C LYS A 72 2.56 17.73 -3.21
N ILE A 73 1.54 16.86 -3.19
CA ILE A 73 1.45 15.69 -2.30
C ILE A 73 2.42 14.60 -2.77
N GLU A 74 2.47 14.31 -4.07
CA GLU A 74 3.41 13.31 -4.61
C GLU A 74 4.85 13.68 -4.28
N GLN A 75 5.20 14.97 -4.37
CA GLN A 75 6.52 15.47 -3.99
C GLN A 75 6.81 15.35 -2.48
N ILE A 76 5.83 15.63 -1.62
CA ILE A 76 5.97 15.50 -0.17
C ILE A 76 6.15 14.04 0.23
N LEU A 77 5.33 13.14 -0.31
CA LEU A 77 5.41 11.70 -0.01
C LEU A 77 6.70 11.10 -0.57
N ALA A 78 7.12 11.49 -1.77
CA ALA A 78 8.42 11.10 -2.31
C ALA A 78 9.58 11.50 -1.40
N ASN A 79 9.48 12.65 -0.71
CA ASN A 79 10.50 13.11 0.26
C ASN A 79 10.47 12.32 1.58
N VAL A 80 9.28 11.89 2.04
CA VAL A 80 9.10 11.15 3.30
C VAL A 80 9.49 9.67 3.16
N TYR A 81 9.22 9.07 2.00
CA TYR A 81 9.46 7.65 1.72
C TYR A 81 10.67 7.42 0.80
N THR A 82 11.68 8.29 0.89
CA THR A 82 12.84 8.46 -0.03
C THR A 82 13.70 7.21 -0.32
N PHE A 83 13.39 6.05 0.27
CA PHE A 83 14.20 4.83 0.17
C PHE A 83 13.38 3.55 -0.04
N MET A 84 12.08 3.67 -0.34
CA MET A 84 11.21 2.51 -0.57
C MET A 84 10.47 2.64 -1.90
N PRO A 85 10.24 1.52 -2.63
CA PRO A 85 9.31 1.54 -3.74
C PRO A 85 7.91 1.79 -3.17
N ILE A 86 7.35 2.97 -3.44
CA ILE A 86 5.99 3.33 -3.04
C ILE A 86 5.07 3.39 -4.24
N THR A 87 3.81 3.02 -4.03
CA THR A 87 2.73 3.23 -5.01
C THR A 87 1.65 4.09 -4.37
N ILE A 88 1.23 5.16 -5.06
CA ILE A 88 0.21 6.09 -4.55
C ILE A 88 -1.09 5.83 -5.29
N SER A 89 -2.14 5.46 -4.55
CA SER A 89 -3.49 5.36 -5.10
C SER A 89 -4.33 6.54 -4.66
N LYS A 90 -4.96 7.22 -5.63
CA LYS A 90 -5.88 8.35 -5.42
C LYS A 90 -7.30 7.80 -5.39
N ARG A 91 -8.03 7.96 -4.27
CA ARG A 91 -9.48 7.79 -4.28
C ARG A 91 -10.12 9.05 -4.83
N THR A 92 -10.48 9.05 -6.11
CA THR A 92 -11.49 9.98 -6.63
C THR A 92 -12.85 9.46 -6.19
N LYS A 93 -13.51 10.14 -5.25
CA LYS A 93 -14.97 10.05 -5.18
C LYS A 93 -15.49 10.69 -6.47
N GLU A 94 -16.07 9.89 -7.35
CA GLU A 94 -17.13 10.40 -8.23
C GLU A 94 -18.31 10.88 -7.37
#